data_AF-A0A941UL81-F1
#
_entry.id   AF-A0A941UL81-F1
#
_cell.length_a   1.000
_cell.length_b   1.000
_cell.length_c   1.000
_cell.angle_alpha   90.00
_cell.angle_beta   90.00
_cell.angle_gamma   90.00
#
_symmetry.space_group_name_H-M   'P 1'
#
loop_
_entity.id
_entity.type
_entity.pdbx_description
1 polymer ?
#
loop_
_entity_poly.entity_id
_entity_poly.type
_entity_poly.pdbx_seq_one_letter_code
_entity_poly.pdbx_strand_id
1 'polypeptide(L)'
;MRFRYAHAAHPDGGTAVELCLAQLAVQAADDSTQRGANLGFIYLTEGLLAQAGTILATLKLRTGVSNWVGASASAICATGIEYVDEPALAILLGRFEPGSFNVFSGAQRPPARGTRTDRASSAAYAALVHADPDAPGLPGLIEDMAHKLDGGSLFGGLASGRQPPVTIADRVLRGGLSGVVFAS
;
A
#
# COMPACT_ATOMS: atom_id res chain seq x y z
N MET A 1 -16.49 -11.39 0.75
CA MET A 1 -15.23 -12.14 0.95
C MET A 1 -14.22 -11.20 1.57
N ARG A 2 -13.40 -11.69 2.50
CA ARG A 2 -12.45 -10.87 3.27
C ARG A 2 -11.11 -10.76 2.56
N PHE A 3 -10.38 -9.67 2.79
CA PHE A 3 -8.98 -9.58 2.38
C PHE A 3 -8.17 -10.62 3.16
N ARG A 4 -7.11 -11.14 2.53
CA ARG A 4 -6.10 -11.92 3.26
C ARG A 4 -5.12 -10.95 3.90
N TYR A 5 -4.63 -11.25 5.09
CA TYR A 5 -3.70 -10.38 5.80
C TYR A 5 -2.60 -11.19 6.48
N ALA A 6 -1.49 -10.57 6.80
CA ALA A 6 -0.45 -11.17 7.61
C ALA A 6 0.39 -10.11 8.28
N HIS A 7 1.01 -10.46 9.40
CA HIS A 7 2.00 -9.60 10.02
C HIS A 7 3.02 -10.42 10.81
N ALA A 8 4.24 -9.91 10.89
CA ALA A 8 5.34 -10.56 11.61
C ALA A 8 6.34 -9.52 12.09
N ALA A 9 6.98 -9.80 13.22
CA ALA A 9 8.15 -9.07 13.70
C ALA A 9 9.38 -9.96 13.57
N HIS A 10 10.40 -9.44 12.88
CA HIS A 10 11.70 -10.08 12.74
C HIS A 10 12.74 -9.07 12.20
N PRO A 11 13.98 -9.03 12.73
CA PRO A 11 15.01 -8.09 12.26
C PRO A 11 15.48 -8.36 10.82
N ASP A 12 15.51 -9.62 10.41
CA ASP A 12 15.71 -10.00 9.00
C ASP A 12 14.37 -9.95 8.25
N GLY A 13 14.31 -9.07 7.25
CA GLY A 13 13.11 -8.82 6.46
C GLY A 13 12.73 -9.98 5.54
N GLY A 14 13.70 -10.81 5.12
CA GLY A 14 13.41 -12.05 4.39
C GLY A 14 12.58 -13.01 5.24
N THR A 15 12.99 -13.21 6.49
CA THR A 15 12.29 -14.05 7.46
C THR A 15 10.92 -13.47 7.82
N ALA A 16 10.80 -12.14 8.01
CA ALA A 16 9.51 -11.49 8.22
C ALA A 16 8.54 -11.75 7.05
N VAL A 17 9.05 -11.72 5.81
CA VAL A 17 8.28 -12.06 4.60
C VAL A 17 7.86 -13.53 4.60
N GLU A 18 8.75 -14.48 4.89
CA GLU A 18 8.38 -15.90 4.94
C GLU A 18 7.29 -16.18 5.99
N LEU A 19 7.41 -15.59 7.19
CA LEU A 19 6.39 -15.69 8.24
C LEU A 19 5.04 -15.14 7.77
N CYS A 20 5.05 -14.01 7.05
CA CYS A 20 3.83 -13.46 6.48
C CYS A 20 3.25 -14.34 5.37
N LEU A 21 4.08 -14.87 4.47
CA LEU A 21 3.65 -15.74 3.38
C LEU A 21 3.02 -17.04 3.90
N ALA A 22 3.56 -17.61 4.99
CA ALA A 22 2.98 -18.78 5.64
C ALA A 22 1.54 -18.49 6.14
N GLN A 23 1.32 -17.34 6.78
CA GLN A 23 -0.03 -16.92 7.22
C GLN A 23 -1.00 -16.73 6.03
N LEU A 24 -0.53 -16.09 4.96
CA LEU A 24 -1.33 -15.86 3.74
C LEU A 24 -1.68 -17.17 3.02
N ALA A 25 -0.80 -18.17 3.08
CA ALA A 25 -1.02 -19.50 2.51
C ALA A 25 -2.09 -20.28 3.27
N VAL A 26 -2.07 -20.23 4.61
CA VAL A 26 -3.13 -20.81 5.46
C VAL A 26 -4.49 -20.20 5.12
N GLN A 27 -4.55 -18.87 5.00
CA GLN A 27 -5.79 -18.18 4.64
C GLN A 27 -6.26 -18.48 3.21
N ALA A 28 -5.36 -18.78 2.27
CA ALA A 28 -5.74 -19.11 0.89
C ALA A 28 -6.51 -20.45 0.77
N ALA A 29 -6.47 -21.29 1.81
CA ALA A 29 -7.28 -22.49 1.90
C ALA A 29 -8.71 -22.22 2.44
N ASP A 30 -8.95 -21.06 3.04
CA ASP A 30 -10.27 -20.65 3.56
C ASP A 30 -11.09 -19.94 2.46
N ASP A 31 -12.23 -20.53 2.11
CA ASP A 31 -13.17 -20.01 1.10
C ASP A 31 -13.87 -18.69 1.52
N SER A 32 -13.76 -18.30 2.79
CA SER A 32 -14.22 -16.98 3.26
C SER A 32 -13.34 -15.82 2.79
N THR A 33 -12.13 -16.13 2.30
CA THR A 33 -11.11 -15.15 1.88
C THR A 33 -11.03 -14.98 0.35
N GLN A 34 -10.60 -13.81 -0.08
CA GLN A 34 -10.43 -13.52 -1.51
C GLN A 34 -9.23 -14.28 -2.12
N ARG A 35 -9.51 -15.04 -3.19
CA ARG A 35 -8.51 -15.62 -4.09
C ARG A 35 -8.14 -14.65 -5.21
N GLY A 36 -6.99 -14.84 -5.86
CA GLY A 36 -6.60 -14.06 -7.04
C GLY A 36 -6.40 -12.57 -6.75
N ALA A 37 -5.71 -12.26 -5.65
CA ALA A 37 -5.40 -10.87 -5.30
C ALA A 37 -4.61 -10.19 -6.42
N ASN A 38 -4.89 -8.91 -6.65
CA ASN A 38 -4.23 -8.10 -7.67
C ASN A 38 -3.74 -6.74 -7.13
N LEU A 39 -3.97 -6.46 -5.85
CA LEU A 39 -3.44 -5.31 -5.13
C LEU A 39 -2.99 -5.74 -3.73
N GLY A 40 -1.75 -5.39 -3.38
CA GLY A 40 -1.18 -5.57 -2.05
C GLY A 40 -1.03 -4.24 -1.31
N PHE A 41 -1.27 -4.28 -0.01
CA PHE A 41 -0.97 -3.20 0.92
C PHE A 41 0.16 -3.66 1.83
N ILE A 42 1.16 -2.80 2.04
CA ILE A 42 2.34 -3.10 2.84
C ILE A 42 2.64 -1.96 3.81
N TYR A 43 2.77 -2.29 5.09
CA TYR A 43 3.23 -1.37 6.11
C TYR A 43 4.40 -1.98 6.83
N LEU A 44 5.47 -1.22 7.00
CA LEU A 44 6.68 -1.69 7.66
C LEU A 44 7.16 -0.66 8.67
N THR A 45 7.66 -1.16 9.79
CA THR A 45 8.34 -0.31 10.77
C THR A 45 9.69 0.15 10.24
N GLU A 46 10.22 1.25 10.79
CA GLU A 46 11.50 1.80 10.38
C GLU A 46 12.68 0.82 10.45
N GLY A 47 12.64 -0.16 11.36
CA GLY A 47 13.67 -1.20 11.48
C GLY A 47 13.88 -2.05 10.21
N LEU A 48 12.92 -2.05 9.28
CA LEU A 48 12.99 -2.75 8.00
C LEU A 48 13.28 -1.82 6.80
N LEU A 49 13.47 -0.51 7.01
CA LEU A 49 13.63 0.47 5.91
C LEU A 49 14.79 0.14 4.95
N ALA A 50 15.93 -0.28 5.49
CA ALA A 50 17.09 -0.66 4.68
C ALA A 50 16.80 -1.86 3.75
N GLN A 51 15.81 -2.67 4.09
CA GLN A 51 15.42 -3.89 3.38
C GLN A 51 14.13 -3.71 2.56
N ALA A 52 13.49 -2.54 2.61
CA ALA A 52 12.17 -2.30 2.02
C ALA A 52 12.08 -2.65 0.53
N GLY A 53 13.13 -2.34 -0.25
CA GLY A 53 13.19 -2.67 -1.67
C GLY A 53 13.21 -4.19 -1.92
N THR A 54 14.04 -4.92 -1.16
CA THR A 54 14.13 -6.38 -1.23
C THR A 54 12.84 -7.05 -0.75
N ILE A 55 12.26 -6.58 0.36
CA ILE A 55 10.96 -7.04 0.87
C ILE A 55 9.89 -6.91 -0.22
N LEU A 56 9.76 -5.73 -0.82
CA LEU A 56 8.78 -5.47 -1.86
C LEU A 56 8.99 -6.37 -3.09
N ALA A 57 10.24 -6.52 -3.55
CA ALA A 57 10.57 -7.39 -4.67
C ALA A 57 10.21 -8.86 -4.38
N THR A 58 10.55 -9.37 -3.20
CA THR A 58 10.21 -10.74 -2.78
C THR A 58 8.70 -10.94 -2.71
N LEU A 59 7.95 -9.98 -2.15
CA LEU A 59 6.49 -10.06 -2.08
C LEU A 59 5.86 -10.10 -3.49
N LYS A 60 6.30 -9.23 -4.41
CA LYS A 60 5.84 -9.26 -5.80
C LYS A 60 6.10 -10.63 -6.45
N LEU A 61 7.31 -11.15 -6.31
CA LEU A 61 7.69 -12.44 -6.86
C LEU A 61 6.87 -13.60 -6.27
N ARG A 62 6.74 -13.65 -4.95
CA ARG A 62 6.17 -14.80 -4.22
C ARG A 62 4.65 -14.83 -4.20
N THR A 63 4.00 -13.67 -4.30
CA THR A 63 2.54 -13.58 -4.32
C THR A 63 1.97 -13.52 -5.75
N GLY A 64 2.80 -13.16 -6.75
CA GLY A 64 2.35 -12.85 -8.11
C GLY A 64 1.59 -11.52 -8.23
N VAL A 65 1.43 -10.77 -7.14
CA VAL A 65 0.74 -9.47 -7.13
C VAL A 65 1.71 -8.40 -7.62
N SER A 66 1.41 -7.78 -8.77
CA SER A 66 2.28 -6.76 -9.34
C SER A 66 2.15 -5.41 -8.65
N ASN A 67 0.93 -5.05 -8.21
CA ASN A 67 0.62 -3.72 -7.68
C ASN A 67 0.68 -3.69 -6.15
N TRP A 68 1.49 -2.79 -5.61
CA TRP A 68 1.67 -2.65 -4.16
C TRP A 68 1.69 -1.19 -3.72
N VAL A 69 0.99 -0.89 -2.64
CA VAL A 69 0.96 0.44 -2.03
C VAL A 69 1.18 0.39 -0.52
N GLY A 70 1.64 1.49 0.08
CA GLY A 70 1.89 1.51 1.51
C GLY A 70 2.84 2.59 1.98
N ALA A 71 3.31 2.45 3.22
CA ALA A 71 4.25 3.37 3.84
C ALA A 71 5.05 2.72 4.96
N SER A 72 6.19 3.34 5.29
CA SER A 72 6.84 3.09 6.56
C SER A 72 6.16 3.85 7.69
N ALA A 73 6.24 3.31 8.90
CA ALA A 73 5.78 3.97 10.11
C ALA A 73 6.76 3.73 11.28
N SER A 74 6.67 4.56 12.32
CA SER A 74 7.38 4.34 13.58
C SER A 74 6.87 3.10 14.33
N ALA A 75 5.58 2.77 14.13
CA ALA A 75 4.90 1.61 14.70
C ALA A 75 3.78 1.17 13.76
N ILE A 76 3.40 -0.11 13.82
CA ILE A 76 2.26 -0.65 13.07
C ILE A 76 1.35 -1.43 14.01
N CYS A 77 0.04 -1.37 13.76
CA CYS A 77 -0.95 -2.19 14.46
C CYS A 77 -1.62 -3.12 13.45
N ALA A 78 -1.66 -4.42 13.76
CA ALA A 78 -2.27 -5.43 12.90
C ALA A 78 -3.05 -6.43 13.76
N THR A 79 -4.35 -6.55 13.50
CA THR A 79 -5.28 -7.45 14.22
C THR A 79 -5.30 -7.31 15.75
N GLY A 80 -5.06 -6.10 16.26
CA GLY A 80 -5.03 -5.82 17.70
C GLY A 80 -3.68 -6.08 18.35
N ILE A 81 -2.63 -6.38 17.56
CA ILE A 81 -1.24 -6.46 18.01
C ILE A 81 -0.51 -5.21 17.53
N GLU A 82 0.16 -4.54 18.46
CA GLU A 82 1.00 -3.37 18.19
C GLU A 82 2.48 -3.78 18.15
N TYR A 83 3.19 -3.33 17.12
CA TYR A 83 4.62 -3.48 16.97
C TYR A 83 5.27 -2.11 17.08
N VAL A 84 5.97 -1.89 18.20
CA VAL A 84 6.58 -0.61 18.55
C VAL A 84 8.06 -0.85 18.85
N ASP A 85 8.94 0.00 18.29
CA ASP A 85 10.40 -0.10 18.47
C ASP A 85 11.02 -1.45 18.10
N GLU A 86 10.36 -2.22 17.23
CA GLU A 86 10.88 -3.49 16.69
C GLU A 86 10.63 -3.61 15.18
N PRO A 87 11.52 -4.31 14.43
CA PRO A 87 11.33 -4.52 13.00
C PRO A 87 10.12 -5.44 12.71
N ALA A 88 9.02 -4.84 12.24
CA ALA A 88 7.80 -5.53 11.87
C ALA A 88 7.25 -5.13 10.50
N LEU A 89 6.47 -6.05 9.92
CA LEU A 89 5.83 -5.99 8.61
C LEU A 89 4.36 -6.38 8.75
N ALA A 90 3.46 -5.65 8.10
CA ALA A 90 2.05 -5.99 7.94
C ALA A 90 1.64 -5.90 6.47
N ILE A 91 0.82 -6.87 6.03
CA ILE A 91 0.41 -7.06 4.66
C ILE A 91 -1.10 -7.26 4.60
N LEU A 92 -1.75 -6.66 3.60
CA LEU A 92 -3.10 -7.05 3.18
C LEU A 92 -3.11 -7.33 1.67
N LEU A 93 -3.84 -8.36 1.26
CA LEU A 93 -4.05 -8.74 -0.14
C LEU A 93 -5.54 -8.67 -0.48
N GLY A 94 -5.87 -7.82 -1.44
CA GLY A 94 -7.22 -7.64 -1.96
C GLY A 94 -7.34 -8.05 -3.43
N ARG A 95 -8.52 -8.55 -3.80
CA ARG A 95 -8.93 -8.69 -5.20
C ARG A 95 -9.91 -7.58 -5.56
N PHE A 96 -9.55 -6.83 -6.59
CA PHE A 96 -10.34 -5.78 -7.19
C PHE A 96 -10.70 -6.17 -8.63
N GLU A 97 -11.75 -5.56 -9.17
CA GLU A 97 -12.12 -5.76 -10.56
C GLU A 97 -11.01 -5.23 -11.49
N PRO A 98 -10.68 -5.93 -12.60
CA PRO A 98 -9.71 -5.41 -13.56
C PRO A 98 -10.10 -4.02 -14.06
N GLY A 99 -9.12 -3.09 -14.08
CA GLY A 99 -9.35 -1.69 -14.45
C GLY A 99 -10.05 -0.83 -13.40
N SER A 100 -10.38 -1.36 -12.21
CA SER A 100 -11.05 -0.61 -11.15
C SER A 100 -10.11 0.08 -10.16
N PHE A 101 -8.79 0.01 -10.38
CA PHE A 101 -7.80 0.77 -9.61
C PHE A 101 -6.58 1.12 -10.46
N ASN A 102 -5.86 2.18 -10.06
CA ASN A 102 -4.61 2.61 -10.68
C ASN A 102 -3.63 3.08 -9.60
N VAL A 103 -2.44 2.47 -9.55
CA VAL A 103 -1.34 2.94 -8.69
C VAL A 103 -0.79 4.24 -9.25
N PHE A 104 -0.49 5.20 -8.37
CA PHE A 104 0.06 6.50 -8.73
C PHE A 104 1.23 6.88 -7.82
N SER A 105 2.11 7.75 -8.33
CA SER A 105 3.25 8.32 -7.63
C SER A 105 3.70 9.62 -8.30
N GLY A 106 4.75 10.27 -7.79
CA GLY A 106 5.36 11.41 -8.49
C GLY A 106 5.81 11.11 -9.93
N ALA A 107 6.12 9.85 -10.25
CA ALA A 107 6.51 9.43 -11.60
C ALA A 107 5.34 8.89 -12.45
N GLN A 108 4.23 8.52 -11.81
CA GLN A 108 3.07 7.90 -12.46
C GLN A 108 1.80 8.65 -12.08
N ARG A 109 1.21 9.34 -13.05
CA ARG A 109 0.00 10.12 -12.80
C ARG A 109 -1.23 9.21 -12.61
N PRO A 110 -2.19 9.59 -11.74
CA PRO A 110 -3.49 8.94 -11.72
C PRO A 110 -4.24 9.19 -13.04
N PRO A 111 -5.31 8.42 -13.34
CA PRO A 111 -6.20 8.74 -14.45
C PRO A 111 -6.68 10.19 -14.37
N ALA A 112 -6.82 10.84 -15.52
CA ALA A 112 -7.37 12.19 -15.57
C ALA A 112 -8.80 12.22 -15.03
N ARG A 113 -9.17 13.31 -14.36
CA ARG A 113 -10.54 13.52 -13.89
C ARG A 113 -11.52 13.46 -15.06
N GLY A 114 -12.66 12.80 -14.87
CA GLY A 114 -13.64 12.55 -15.93
C GLY A 114 -13.32 11.37 -16.85
N THR A 115 -12.13 10.76 -16.76
CA THR A 115 -11.85 9.50 -17.47
C THR A 115 -12.82 8.42 -17.00
N ARG A 116 -13.38 7.67 -17.95
CA ARG A 116 -14.29 6.55 -17.67
C ARG A 116 -13.57 5.21 -17.84
N THR A 117 -13.94 4.24 -17.03
CA THR A 117 -13.56 2.83 -17.23
C THR A 117 -14.37 2.23 -18.38
N ASP A 118 -14.02 1.03 -18.84
CA ASP A 118 -14.77 0.28 -19.85
C ASP A 118 -16.22 -0.02 -19.44
N ARG A 119 -16.49 0.00 -18.12
CA ARG A 119 -17.84 -0.16 -17.54
C ARG A 119 -18.55 1.18 -17.32
N ALA A 120 -18.04 2.24 -17.94
CA ALA A 120 -18.52 3.59 -17.80
C ALA A 120 -18.60 4.08 -16.34
N SER A 121 -17.74 3.60 -15.43
CA SER A 121 -17.54 4.16 -14.08
C SER A 121 -16.53 5.30 -14.12
N SER A 122 -16.48 6.15 -13.08
CA SER A 122 -15.34 7.08 -12.93
C SER A 122 -14.08 6.28 -12.70
N ALA A 123 -13.02 6.50 -13.47
CA ALA A 123 -11.74 5.84 -13.29
C ALA A 123 -10.93 6.41 -12.11
N ALA A 124 -11.35 7.56 -11.57
CA ALA A 124 -10.68 8.27 -10.50
C ALA A 124 -11.69 8.83 -9.48
N TYR A 125 -12.27 7.97 -8.66
CA TYR A 125 -13.35 8.35 -7.75
C TYR A 125 -12.86 8.67 -6.32
N ALA A 126 -12.03 7.78 -5.75
CA ALA A 126 -11.46 7.93 -4.42
C ALA A 126 -10.01 7.44 -4.41
N ALA A 127 -9.19 7.87 -3.46
CA ALA A 127 -7.80 7.40 -3.38
C ALA A 127 -7.34 7.09 -1.95
N LEU A 128 -6.59 6.00 -1.82
CA LEU A 128 -5.71 5.75 -0.68
C LEU A 128 -4.38 6.44 -0.96
N VAL A 129 -3.99 7.38 -0.10
CA VAL A 129 -2.79 8.20 -0.24
C VAL A 129 -1.86 8.02 0.95
N HIS A 130 -0.61 7.76 0.64
CA HIS A 130 0.50 7.85 1.56
C HIS A 130 1.38 9.04 1.16
N ALA A 131 1.83 9.80 2.14
CA ALA A 131 2.68 10.96 1.88
C ALA A 131 3.86 11.05 2.86
N ASP A 132 4.94 11.63 2.38
CA ASP A 132 6.06 12.05 3.21
C ASP A 132 5.65 13.31 4.00
N PRO A 133 5.68 13.29 5.35
CA PRO A 133 5.28 14.44 6.16
C PRO A 133 6.17 15.68 5.93
N ASP A 134 7.41 15.48 5.48
CA ASP A 134 8.37 16.56 5.24
C ASP A 134 8.37 17.03 3.77
N ALA A 135 7.43 16.53 2.95
CA ALA A 135 7.31 16.94 1.56
C ALA A 135 7.01 18.46 1.45
N PRO A 136 7.81 19.22 0.69
CA PRO A 136 7.54 20.64 0.47
C PRO A 136 6.16 20.86 -0.15
N GLY A 137 5.36 21.74 0.47
CA GLY A 137 4.03 22.07 -0.03
C GLY A 137 3.01 20.94 0.09
N LEU A 138 3.21 19.97 1.01
CA LEU A 138 2.31 18.84 1.22
C LEU A 138 0.81 19.20 1.26
N PRO A 139 0.35 20.26 1.96
CA PRO A 139 -1.07 20.64 1.93
C PRO A 139 -1.59 20.89 0.51
N GLY A 140 -0.83 21.62 -0.30
CA GLY A 140 -1.17 21.87 -1.70
C GLY A 140 -1.13 20.62 -2.56
N LEU A 141 -0.21 19.69 -2.29
CA LEU A 141 -0.18 18.39 -2.98
C LEU A 141 -1.44 17.56 -2.67
N ILE A 142 -1.89 17.56 -1.41
CA ILE A 142 -3.12 16.86 -0.98
C ILE A 142 -4.34 17.50 -1.66
N GLU A 143 -4.46 18.83 -1.64
CA GLU A 143 -5.53 19.56 -2.32
C GLU A 143 -5.56 19.26 -3.83
N ASP A 144 -4.40 19.35 -4.49
CA ASP A 144 -4.27 19.10 -5.93
C ASP A 144 -4.61 17.64 -6.30
N MET A 145 -4.30 16.68 -5.40
CA MET A 145 -4.71 15.29 -5.57
C MET A 145 -6.22 15.11 -5.39
N ALA A 146 -6.85 15.77 -4.41
CA ALA A 146 -8.30 15.71 -4.21
C ALA A 146 -9.06 16.27 -5.42
N HIS A 147 -8.55 17.36 -6.02
CA HIS A 147 -9.10 17.95 -7.24
C HIS A 147 -9.00 17.06 -8.48
N LYS A 148 -8.14 16.04 -8.48
CA LYS A 148 -8.05 15.05 -9.57
C LYS A 148 -9.12 13.95 -9.49
N LEU A 149 -9.85 13.87 -8.38
CA LEU A 149 -10.85 12.84 -8.14
C LEU A 149 -12.27 13.35 -8.39
N ASP A 150 -13.12 12.50 -8.98
CA ASP A 150 -14.54 12.81 -9.19
C ASP A 150 -15.31 12.81 -7.87
N GLY A 151 -14.99 11.88 -6.95
CA GLY A 151 -15.62 11.78 -5.64
C GLY A 151 -14.95 12.65 -4.56
N GLY A 152 -13.86 13.35 -4.89
CA GLY A 152 -13.14 14.27 -3.99
C GLY A 152 -12.60 13.65 -2.69
N SER A 153 -12.61 12.31 -2.56
CA SER A 153 -12.36 11.61 -1.31
C SER A 153 -10.94 11.05 -1.25
N LEU A 154 -10.15 11.53 -0.30
CA LEU A 154 -8.82 11.00 0.05
C LEU A 154 -8.87 10.37 1.43
N PHE A 155 -8.21 9.22 1.58
CA PHE A 155 -7.97 8.55 2.85
C PHE A 155 -6.56 7.97 2.85
N GLY A 156 -6.03 7.62 4.01
CA GLY A 156 -4.67 7.06 4.14
C GLY A 156 -3.92 7.66 5.30
N GLY A 157 -2.64 7.96 5.13
CA GLY A 157 -1.81 8.43 6.23
C GLY A 157 -0.46 8.98 5.82
N LEU A 158 0.14 9.72 6.73
CA LEU A 158 1.52 10.18 6.59
C LEU A 158 2.45 9.06 7.03
N ALA A 159 3.53 8.87 6.26
CA ALA A 159 4.61 8.01 6.69
C ALA A 159 5.29 8.60 7.94
N SER A 160 5.86 7.76 8.79
CA SER A 160 6.46 8.20 10.04
C SER A 160 7.71 7.40 10.40
N GLY A 161 8.51 7.94 11.33
CA GLY A 161 9.75 7.34 11.78
C GLY A 161 10.76 8.39 12.26
N ARG A 162 11.81 7.92 12.91
CA ARG A 162 13.04 8.66 13.23
C ARG A 162 13.98 8.71 12.02
N GLN A 163 13.91 7.69 11.17
CA GLN A 163 14.61 7.66 9.89
C GLN A 163 13.78 8.33 8.80
N PRO A 164 14.40 8.87 7.73
CA PRO A 164 13.66 9.41 6.59
C PRO A 164 12.66 8.38 6.08
N PRO A 165 11.35 8.66 6.13
CA PRO A 165 10.33 7.67 5.83
C PRO A 165 10.27 7.38 4.33
N VAL A 166 9.55 6.30 3.98
CA VAL A 166 9.27 5.93 2.58
C VAL A 166 7.79 5.70 2.39
N THR A 167 7.33 5.98 1.18
CA THR A 167 6.04 5.48 0.69
C THR A 167 6.30 4.36 -0.32
N ILE A 168 5.28 3.56 -0.58
CA ILE A 168 5.33 2.46 -1.54
C ILE A 168 4.21 2.69 -2.55
N ALA A 169 4.58 2.70 -3.82
CA ALA A 169 3.67 2.63 -4.96
C ALA A 169 4.44 1.96 -6.10
N ASP A 170 4.35 0.63 -6.14
CA ASP A 170 5.11 -0.30 -6.98
C ASP A 170 6.62 -0.31 -6.86
N ARG A 171 7.17 0.67 -6.17
CA ARG A 171 8.56 0.84 -5.78
C ARG A 171 8.59 1.58 -4.46
N VAL A 172 9.75 1.54 -3.81
CA VAL A 172 10.04 2.36 -2.65
C VAL A 172 10.30 3.80 -3.12
N LEU A 173 9.62 4.76 -2.50
CA LEU A 173 9.63 6.17 -2.86
C LEU A 173 9.98 7.03 -1.64
N ARG A 174 10.52 8.21 -1.91
CA ARG A 174 10.82 9.24 -0.91
C ARG A 174 10.27 10.57 -1.39
N GLY A 175 9.72 11.38 -0.48
CA GLY A 175 9.11 12.65 -0.80
C GLY A 175 7.76 12.54 -1.50
N GLY A 176 6.98 13.62 -1.38
CA GLY A 176 5.70 13.79 -2.07
C GLY A 176 4.62 12.82 -1.62
N LEU A 177 3.77 12.42 -2.58
CA LEU A 177 2.61 11.56 -2.36
C LEU A 177 2.54 10.43 -3.39
N SER A 178 2.01 9.30 -2.94
CA SER A 178 1.81 8.11 -3.75
C SER A 178 0.70 7.25 -3.19
N GLY A 179 0.18 6.32 -3.97
CA GLY A 179 -0.83 5.39 -3.48
C GLY A 179 -1.62 4.77 -4.62
N VAL A 180 -2.92 4.59 -4.40
CA VAL A 180 -3.81 3.97 -5.37
C VAL A 180 -5.11 4.75 -5.47
N VAL A 181 -5.56 4.97 -6.70
CA VAL A 181 -6.87 5.50 -7.03
C VAL A 181 -7.82 4.34 -7.34
N PHE A 182 -9.06 4.45 -6.88
CA PHE A 182 -10.13 3.48 -7.11
C PHE A 182 -11.24 4.09 -7.99
N ALA A 183 -11.82 3.24 -8.84
CA ALA A 183 -13.00 3.58 -9.62
C ALA A 183 -14.28 3.57 -8.76
N SER A 184 -15.34 4.22 -9.25
CA SER A 184 -16.69 4.22 -8.64
C SER A 184 -17.45 2.92 -8.87
#